data_AF-A0A013UIP6-F1
#
_entry.id   AF-A0A013UIP6-F1
#
_cell.length_a   1.000
_cell.length_b   1.000
_cell.length_c   1.000
_cell.angle_alpha   90.00
_cell.angle_beta   90.00
_cell.angle_gamma   90.00
#
_symmetry.space_group_name_H-M   'P 1'
#
loop_
_entity.id
_entity.type
_entity.pdbx_description
1 polymer ?
#
loop_
_entity_poly.entity_id
_entity_poly.type
_entity_poly.pdbx_seq_one_letter_code
_entity_poly.pdbx_strand_id
1 'polypeptide(L)' 'MKRQFLALSIVTPNGTRIAEGIKTLEVRSWIPTQLPVKDLLIVEN' A
#
# COMPACT_ATOMS: atom_id res chain seq x y z
N MET A 1 4.64 -1.29 -24.27
CA MET A 1 3.49 -0.61 -23.62
C MET A 1 3.80 -0.40 -22.14
N LYS A 2 3.48 0.76 -21.55
CA LYS A 2 3.63 0.98 -20.10
C LYS A 2 2.40 0.44 -19.37
N ARG A 3 2.60 -0.34 -18.32
CA ARG A 3 1.52 -0.86 -17.47
C ARG A 3 1.27 0.13 -16.34
N GLN A 4 0.01 0.51 -16.14
CA GLN A 4 -0.42 1.32 -15.00
C GLN A 4 -0.86 0.40 -13.86
N PHE A 5 -0.53 0.80 -12.63
CA PHE A 5 -0.91 0.12 -11.40
C PHE A 5 -1.55 1.14 -10.47
N LEU A 6 -2.45 0.66 -9.61
CA LEU A 6 -2.86 1.44 -8.45
C LEU A 6 -1.67 1.52 -7.48
N ALA A 7 -1.52 2.65 -6.81
CA ALA A 7 -0.46 2.86 -5.83
C ALA A 7 -1.00 3.45 -4.54
N LEU A 8 -0.41 3.03 -3.42
CA LEU A 8 -0.65 3.61 -2.11
C LEU A 8 0.65 4.17 -1.57
N SER A 9 0.64 5.48 -1.28
CA SER A 9 1.75 6.15 -0.65
C SER A 9 1.79 5.84 0.85
N ILE A 10 2.92 5.38 1.33
CA ILE A 10 3.20 4.99 2.72
C ILE A 10 4.38 5.82 3.20
N VAL A 11 4.28 6.41 4.39
CA VAL A 11 5.39 7.18 4.98
C VAL A 11 6.45 6.23 5.52
N THR A 12 7.72 6.52 5.25
CA THR A 12 8.86 5.79 5.79
C THR A 12 8.79 5.69 7.33
N PRO A 13 9.12 4.53 7.93
CA PRO A 13 9.67 3.30 7.31
C PRO A 13 8.61 2.19 7.11
N ASN A 14 7.33 2.56 6.99
CA ASN A 14 6.25 1.58 7.08
C ASN A 14 6.05 0.76 5.80
N GLY A 15 6.47 1.25 4.64
CA GLY A 15 6.43 0.50 3.38
C GLY A 15 7.38 -0.68 3.46
N THR A 16 8.60 -0.45 3.94
CA THR A 16 9.59 -1.51 4.21
C THR A 16 9.06 -2.51 5.24
N ARG A 17 8.49 -2.05 6.36
CA ARG A 17 7.92 -2.96 7.38
C ARG A 17 6.77 -3.82 6.86
N ILE A 18 5.96 -3.32 5.92
CA ILE A 18 4.91 -4.10 5.27
C ILE A 18 5.54 -5.16 4.35
N ALA A 19 6.54 -4.78 3.54
CA ALA A 19 7.25 -5.70 2.65
C ALA A 19 7.98 -6.83 3.40
N GLU A 20 8.50 -6.56 4.60
CA GLU A 20 9.14 -7.54 5.48
C GLU A 20 8.14 -8.37 6.31
N GLY A 21 6.84 -8.07 6.22
CA GLY A 21 5.79 -8.76 7.00
C GLY A 21 5.73 -8.38 8.48
N ILE A 22 6.49 -7.37 8.91
CA ILE A 22 6.50 -6.88 10.31
C ILE A 22 5.22 -6.09 10.61
N LYS A 23 4.82 -5.21 9.68
CA LYS A 23 3.58 -4.43 9.77
C LYS A 23 2.52 -5.10 8.91
N THR A 24 1.61 -5.81 9.55
CA THR A 24 0.55 -6.58 8.89
C THR A 24 -0.78 -5.82 8.76
N LEU A 25 -0.92 -4.69 9.46
CA LEU A 25 -2.12 -3.84 9.43
C LEU A 25 -1.74 -2.41 9.05
N GLU A 26 -2.34 -1.91 7.98
CA GLU A 26 -2.27 -0.51 7.57
C GLU A 26 -3.56 0.23 7.93
N VAL A 27 -3.43 1.32 8.69
CA VAL A 27 -4.57 2.10 9.20
C VAL A 27 -4.66 3.43 8.46
N ARG A 28 -5.85 3.75 7.97
CA ARG A 28 -6.15 4.99 7.25
C ARG A 28 -7.41 5.61 7.82
N SER A 29 -7.52 6.93 7.73
CA SER A 29 -8.74 7.68 8.07
C SER A 29 -9.84 7.55 7.02
N TRP A 30 -9.54 6.94 5.87
CA TRP A 30 -10.45 6.69 4.77
C TRP A 30 -10.49 5.18 4.46
N ILE A 31 -11.57 4.76 3.81
CA ILE A 31 -11.77 3.38 3.34
C ILE A 31 -11.92 3.38 1.82
N PRO A 32 -11.28 2.45 1.09
CA PRO A 32 -11.52 2.30 -0.33
C PRO A 32 -12.97 1.86 -0.59
N THR A 33 -13.48 2.16 -1.78
CA THR A 33 -14.85 1.78 -2.18
C THR A 33 -15.05 0.27 -2.30
N GLN A 34 -13.97 -0.50 -2.49
CA GLN A 34 -14.01 -1.96 -2.59
C GLN A 34 -12.84 -2.60 -1.84
N LEU A 35 -13.10 -3.75 -1.20
CA LEU A 35 -12.11 -4.59 -0.51
C LEU A 35 -12.22 -6.06 -0.98
N PRO A 36 -11.11 -6.81 -1.06
CA PRO A 36 -9.73 -6.34 -0.90
C PRO A 36 -9.27 -5.54 -2.12
N VAL A 37 -8.42 -4.53 -1.89
CA VAL A 37 -7.73 -3.85 -3.00
C VAL A 37 -6.63 -4.79 -3.51
N LYS A 38 -6.73 -5.20 -4.78
CA LYS A 38 -5.75 -6.08 -5.44
C LYS A 38 -4.82 -5.27 -6.35
N ASP A 39 -3.67 -5.85 -6.69
CA ASP A 39 -2.70 -5.28 -7.63
C ASP A 39 -2.25 -3.84 -7.28
N LEU A 40 -2.06 -3.60 -5.97
CA LEU A 40 -1.69 -2.31 -5.39
C LEU A 40 -0.18 -2.24 -5.13
N LEU A 41 0.50 -1.27 -5.71
CA LEU A 41 1.90 -0.97 -5.39
C LEU A 41 1.99 -0.16 -4.10
N ILE A 42 2.95 -0.52 -3.24
CA ILE A 42 3.37 0.32 -2.12
C ILE A 42 4.47 1.25 -2.63
N VAL A 43 4.26 2.57 -2.47
CA VAL A 43 5.28 3.59 -2.73
C VAL A 43 5.64 4.21 -1.40
N GLU A 44 6.91 4.07 -1.00
CA GLU A 44 7.40 4.64 0.25
C GLU A 44 7.98 6.03 -0.01
N ASN A 45 7.56 7.02 0.78
CA ASN A 45 8.11 8.37 0.77
C ASN A 45 8.97 8.65 2.00
#